data_AF-X0X2S3-F1
#
_entry.id   AF-X0X2S3-F1
#
_cell.length_a   1.000
_cell.length_b   1.000
_cell.length_c   1.000
_cell.angle_alpha   90.00
_cell.angle_beta   90.00
_cell.angle_gamma   90.00
#
_symmetry.space_group_name_H-M   'P 1'
#
loop_
_entity.id
_entity.type
_entity.pdbx_description
1 polymer ?
#
loop_
_entity_poly.entity_id
_entity_poly.type
_entity_poly.pdbx_seq_one_letter_code
_entity_poly.pdbx_strand_id
1 'polypeptide(L)' 'MKHAPDRSKVEQIIEKGVRIYSPGTITIGEEVSIDRISGDRVIIHSGCKVYGS' A
#
# COMPACT_ATOMS: atom_id res chain seq x y z
N MET A 1 14.60 4.85 23.28
CA MET A 1 14.54 3.90 22.16
C MET A 1 13.69 4.57 21.08
N LYS A 2 14.27 4.98 19.96
CA LYS A 2 13.54 5.76 18.94
C LYS A 2 12.60 4.80 18.21
N HIS A 3 11.28 4.99 18.29
CA HIS A 3 10.35 4.32 17.39
C HIS A 3 10.80 4.67 15.96
N ALA A 4 11.10 3.66 15.15
CA ALA A 4 11.18 3.86 13.72
C ALA A 4 9.83 4.43 13.27
N PRO A 5 9.78 5.39 12.32
CA PRO A 5 8.50 5.88 11.83
C PRO A 5 7.68 4.70 11.30
N ASP A 6 6.42 4.60 11.71
CA ASP A 6 5.51 3.58 11.18
C ASP A 6 5.49 3.68 9.65
N ARG A 7 5.86 2.57 9.00
CA ARG A 7 6.01 2.50 7.56
C ARG A 7 4.63 2.57 6.90
N SER A 8 4.49 3.40 5.87
CA SER A 8 3.20 3.60 5.20
C SER A 8 2.69 2.30 4.58
N LYS A 9 1.36 2.12 4.53
CA LYS A 9 0.74 0.95 3.89
C LYS A 9 1.14 0.79 2.42
N VAL A 10 1.36 1.90 1.72
CA VAL A 10 1.82 1.90 0.33
C VAL A 10 3.20 1.26 0.23
N GLU A 11 4.13 1.61 1.12
CA GLU A 11 5.45 1.00 1.16
C GLU A 11 5.37 -0.51 1.49
N GLN A 12 4.49 -0.90 2.42
CA GLN A 12 4.29 -2.31 2.78
C GLN A 12 3.85 -3.17 1.60
N ILE A 13 2.90 -2.70 0.77
CA ILE A 13 2.47 -3.46 -0.41
C ILE A 13 3.50 -3.46 -1.55
N ILE A 14 4.31 -2.40 -1.68
CA ILE A 14 5.43 -2.38 -2.63
C ILE A 14 6.44 -3.47 -2.25
N GLU A 15 6.78 -3.59 -0.96
CA GLU A 15 7.64 -4.68 -0.48
C GLU A 15 7.03 -6.07 -0.69
N LYS A 16 5.70 -6.18 -0.63
CA LYS A 16 4.98 -7.43 -0.93
C LYS A 16 5.06 -7.83 -2.42
N GLY A 17 5.43 -6.91 -3.30
CA GLY A 17 5.57 -7.15 -4.75
C GLY A 17 4.57 -6.41 -5.62
N VAL A 18 3.69 -5.59 -5.04
CA VAL A 18 2.74 -4.78 -5.82
C VAL A 18 3.50 -3.73 -6.63
N ARG A 19 3.23 -3.67 -7.94
CA ARG A 19 3.82 -2.66 -8.82
C ARG A 19 3.02 -1.37 -8.76
N ILE A 20 3.67 -0.27 -8.38
CA ILE A 20 3.05 1.06 -8.30
C ILE A 20 3.87 2.08 -9.08
N TYR A 21 3.24 2.80 -10.01
CA TYR A 21 3.93 3.79 -10.86
C TYR A 21 4.10 5.17 -10.21
N SER A 22 3.21 5.58 -9.31
CA SER A 22 3.33 6.86 -8.57
C SER A 22 2.84 6.71 -7.12
N PRO A 23 3.66 6.13 -6.22
CA PRO A 23 3.27 5.80 -4.84
C PRO A 23 2.65 6.96 -4.05
N GLY A 24 3.19 8.18 -4.20
CA GLY A 24 2.69 9.37 -3.50
C GLY A 24 1.29 9.83 -3.89
N THR A 25 0.68 9.21 -4.92
CA THR A 25 -0.70 9.50 -5.35
C THR A 25 -1.70 8.45 -4.88
N ILE A 26 -1.23 7.37 -4.25
CA ILE A 26 -2.07 6.27 -3.80
C ILE A 26 -2.54 6.52 -2.37
N THR A 27 -3.82 6.30 -2.13
CA THR A 27 -4.39 6.33 -0.77
C THR A 27 -4.87 4.93 -0.40
N ILE A 28 -4.47 4.45 0.77
CA ILE A 28 -4.97 3.20 1.35
C ILE A 28 -5.56 3.54 2.70
N GLY A 29 -6.85 3.26 2.89
CA GLY A 29 -7.56 3.50 4.14
C GLY A 29 -6.95 2.75 5.33
N GLU A 30 -7.10 3.30 6.53
CA GLU A 30 -6.60 2.70 7.77
C GLU A 30 -7.25 1.34 8.08
N GLU A 31 -8.47 1.11 7.59
CA GLU A 31 -9.23 -0.14 7.71
C GLU A 31 -8.71 -1.26 6.81
N VAL A 32 -7.94 -0.94 5.76
CA VAL A 32 -7.50 -1.93 4.78
C VAL A 32 -6.33 -2.74 5.36
N SER A 33 -6.54 -4.04 5.58
CA SER A 33 -5.47 -4.97 5.92
C SER A 33 -4.57 -5.25 4.71
N ILE A 34 -3.25 -5.12 4.89
CA ILE A 34 -2.23 -5.39 3.85
C ILE A 34 -2.19 -6.86 3.45
N ASP A 35 -2.54 -7.76 4.36
CA ASP A 35 -2.57 -9.19 4.10
C ASP A 35 -3.59 -9.56 3.02
N ARG A 36 -4.64 -8.75 2.87
CA ARG A 36 -5.70 -8.93 1.86
C ARG A 36 -5.34 -8.44 0.47
N ILE A 37 -4.22 -7.73 0.30
CA ILE A 37 -3.74 -7.27 -1.00
C ILE A 37 -2.70 -8.26 -1.52
N SER A 38 -2.97 -8.94 -2.65
CA SER A 38 -1.97 -9.83 -3.28
C SER A 38 -0.74 -9.03 -3.73
N GLY A 39 0.45 -9.60 -3.53
CA GLY A 39 1.69 -9.07 -4.11
C GLY A 39 1.98 -9.64 -5.51
N ASP A 40 1.39 -10.78 -5.87
CA ASP A 40 1.63 -11.43 -7.17
C ASP A 40 0.78 -10.78 -8.27
N ARG A 41 1.46 -10.29 -9.32
CA ARG A 41 0.84 -9.74 -10.53
C ARG A 41 -0.20 -8.64 -10.28
N VAL A 42 -0.07 -7.91 -9.17
CA VAL A 42 -0.92 -6.73 -8.87
C VAL A 42 -0.22 -5.46 -9.32
N ILE A 43 -0.95 -4.62 -10.04
CA ILE A 43 -0.51 -3.29 -10.49
C ILE A 43 -1.53 -2.27 -10.00
N ILE A 44 -1.07 -1.21 -9.34
CA ILE A 44 -1.90 -0.06 -8.94
C ILE A 44 -1.41 1.18 -9.69
N HIS A 45 -2.33 1.79 -10.44
CA HIS A 45 -2.05 3.01 -11.20
C HIS A 45 -2.26 4.27 -10.35
N SER A 46 -1.65 5.35 -10.80
CA SER A 46 -1.65 6.64 -10.11
C SER A 46 -3.08 7.16 -9.85
N GLY A 47 -3.30 7.76 -8.68
CA GLY A 47 -4.60 8.32 -8.27
C GLY A 47 -5.62 7.29 -7.75
N CYS A 48 -5.28 6.00 -7.71
CA CYS A 48 -6.15 4.99 -7.10
C CYS A 48 -6.28 5.20 -5.57
N LYS A 49 -7.47 4.91 -5.06
CA LYS A 49 -7.79 4.89 -3.63
C LYS A 49 -8.40 3.55 -3.26
N VAL A 50 -7.88 2.92 -2.21
CA VAL A 50 -8.32 1.60 -1.72
C VAL A 50 -8.90 1.76 -0.34
N TYR A 51 -10.16 1.34 -0.18
CA TYR A 51 -10.92 1.40 1.07
C TYR A 51 -11.61 0.04 1.32
N GLY A 52 -11.94 -0.24 2.58
CA GLY A 52 -12.63 -1.44 3.01
C GLY A 52 -14.01 -1.14 3.61
N SER A 53 -14.80 -2.20 3.80
CA SER A 53 -16.09 -2.21 4.54
C SER A 53 -15.94 -2.94 5.86
#